data_AF-A0AAJ1FPM9-F1
#
_entry.id   AF-A0AAJ1FPM9-F1
#
_cell.length_a   1.000
_cell.length_b   1.000
_cell.length_c   1.000
_cell.angle_alpha   90.00
_cell.angle_beta   90.00
_cell.angle_gamma   90.00
#
_symmetry.space_group_name_H-M   'P 1'
#
loop_
_entity.id
_entity.type
_entity.pdbx_description
1 polymer ?
#
loop_
_entity_poly.entity_id
_entity_poly.type
_entity_poly.pdbx_seq_one_letter_code
_entity_poly.pdbx_strand_id
1 'polypeptide(L)' 'MRNLAQQGMTMIVVTHEMQFAREVADRVCFLHSGQIVEQGHAEQVLLRPQGARTQDFLRRVLGTSASGTG' A
#
# COMPACT_ATOMS: atom_id res chain seq x y z
N MET A 1 -7.18 -5.94 14.34
CA MET A 1 -6.76 -4.87 13.40
C MET A 1 -7.96 -4.23 12.72
N ARG A 2 -8.70 -4.92 11.83
CA ARG A 2 -9.88 -4.36 11.14
C ARG A 2 -10.95 -3.79 12.09
N ASN A 3 -11.28 -4.53 13.14
CA ASN A 3 -12.26 -4.10 14.14
C ASN A 3 -11.80 -2.83 14.91
N LEU A 4 -10.50 -2.69 15.19
CA LEU A 4 -9.95 -1.49 15.83
C LEU A 4 -10.02 -0.27 14.91
N ALA A 5 -9.72 -0.45 13.62
CA ALA A 5 -9.89 0.61 12.63
C ALA A 5 -11.36 1.03 12.50
N GLN A 6 -12.29 0.07 12.47
CA GLN A 6 -13.74 0.34 12.46
C GLN A 6 -14.24 1.07 13.70
N GLN A 7 -13.57 0.89 14.85
CA GLN A 7 -13.86 1.60 16.10
C GLN A 7 -13.29 3.03 16.13
N GLY A 8 -12.65 3.50 15.04
CA GLY A 8 -12.07 4.85 14.95
C GLY A 8 -10.77 5.01 15.73
N MET A 9 -10.08 3.90 16.06
CA MET A 9 -8.77 3.96 16.70
C MET A 9 -7.74 4.57 15.74
N THR A 10 -6.93 5.51 16.24
CA THR A 10 -5.76 6.01 15.48
C THR A 10 -4.70 4.93 15.41
N MET A 11 -4.26 4.56 14.21
CA MET A 11 -3.34 3.44 13.98
C MET A 11 -2.21 3.83 13.02
N ILE A 12 -0.99 3.38 13.34
CA ILE A 12 0.13 3.33 12.41
C ILE A 12 0.47 1.86 12.19
N VAL A 13 0.46 1.42 10.94
CA VAL A 13 0.71 0.02 10.58
C VAL A 13 1.81 -0.03 9.52
N VAL A 14 2.85 -0.83 9.79
CA VAL A 14 3.86 -1.20 8.80
C VAL A 14 3.51 -2.60 8.32
N THR A 15 3.28 -2.76 7.01
CA THR A 15 2.84 -4.05 6.44
C THR A 15 3.34 -4.25 5.01
N HIS A 16 3.53 -5.51 4.64
CA HIS A 16 3.77 -5.97 3.28
C HIS A 16 2.49 -6.48 2.60
N GLU A 17 1.38 -6.58 3.34
CA GLU A 17 0.09 -7.05 2.85
C GLU A 17 -0.68 -5.90 2.16
N MET A 18 -0.50 -5.75 0.84
CA MET A 18 -1.08 -4.64 0.07
C MET A 18 -2.62 -4.65 0.07
N GLN A 19 -3.23 -5.85 0.01
CA GLN A 19 -4.69 -5.99 0.07
C GLN A 19 -5.24 -5.50 1.41
N PHE A 20 -4.54 -5.79 2.52
CA PHE A 20 -4.92 -5.29 3.83
C PHE A 20 -4.78 -3.76 3.92
N ALA A 21 -3.68 -3.21 3.40
CA ALA A 21 -3.48 -1.76 3.39
C ALA A 21 -4.59 -1.04 2.59
N ARG A 22 -5.01 -1.61 1.46
CA ARG A 22 -6.12 -1.07 0.65
C ARG A 22 -7.45 -1.06 1.39
N GLU A 23 -7.72 -2.06 2.22
CA GLU A 23 -9.02 -2.23 2.87
C GLU A 23 -9.15 -1.46 4.19
N VAL A 24 -8.05 -1.13 4.85
CA VAL A 24 -8.05 -0.60 6.22
C VAL A 24 -7.40 0.77 6.35
N ALA A 25 -6.47 1.14 5.47
CA ALA A 25 -5.74 2.40 5.62
C ALA A 25 -6.47 3.57 4.94
N ASP A 26 -6.60 4.68 5.65
CA ASP A 26 -7.01 5.96 5.04
C ASP A 26 -5.87 6.55 4.19
N ARG A 27 -4.64 6.44 4.70
CA ARG A 27 -3.42 6.98 4.09
C ARG A 27 -2.34 5.93 4.03
N VAL A 28 -1.54 5.97 2.97
CA VAL A 28 -0.35 5.13 2.78
C VAL A 28 0.86 6.03 2.58
N CYS A 29 1.96 5.66 3.23
CA CYS A 29 3.28 6.25 3.01
C CYS A 29 4.21 5.17 2.48
N PHE A 30 4.73 5.36 1.28
CA PHE A 30 5.72 4.48 0.69
C PHE A 30 7.13 4.98 1.05
N LEU A 31 7.86 4.15 1.81
CA LEU A 31 9.22 4.45 2.23
C LEU A 31 10.23 3.76 1.33
N HIS A 32 11.25 4.51 0.92
CA HIS A 32 12.41 3.98 0.22
C HIS A 32 13.67 4.70 0.69
N SER A 33 14.72 3.95 1.01
CA SER A 33 16.03 4.48 1.45
C SER A 33 15.94 5.48 2.61
N GLY A 34 15.08 5.17 3.59
CA GLY A 34 14.88 6.00 4.78
C GLY A 34 14.04 7.27 4.56
N GLN A 35 13.45 7.46 3.38
CA GLN A 35 12.62 8.62 3.06
C GLN A 35 11.21 8.19 2.62
N ILE A 36 10.21 9.02 2.94
CA ILE A 36 8.87 8.88 2.35
C ILE A 36 8.95 9.46 0.94
N VAL A 37 8.91 8.58 -0.06
CA VAL A 37 9.04 9.00 -1.46
C VAL A 37 7.68 9.19 -2.14
N GLU A 38 6.61 8.65 -1.56
CA GLU A 38 5.25 8.91 -1.98
C GLU A 38 4.29 8.73 -0.80
N GLN A 39 3.28 9.59 -0.68
CA GLN A 39 2.23 9.48 0.31
C GLN A 39 0.91 10.04 -0.21
N GLY A 40 -0.21 9.49 0.26
CA GLY A 40 -1.53 9.92 -0.18
C GLY A 40 -2.64 8.99 0.32
N HIS A 41 -3.83 9.15 -0.24
CA HIS A 41 -4.93 8.22 0.02
C HIS A 41 -4.51 6.81 -0.41
N ALA A 42 -4.89 5.78 0.35
CA ALA A 42 -4.45 4.41 0.07
C ALA A 42 -4.78 3.98 -1.37
N GLU A 43 -5.97 4.32 -1.86
CA GLU A 43 -6.37 4.04 -3.24
C GLU A 43 -5.46 4.71 -4.29
N GLN A 44 -5.06 5.97 -4.05
CA GLN A 44 -4.20 6.70 -4.98
C GLN A 44 -2.80 6.10 -5.02
N VAL A 45 -2.18 5.87 -3.87
CA VAL A 45 -0.81 5.36 -3.80
C VAL A 45 -0.71 3.90 -4.25
N LEU A 46 -1.71 3.07 -3.94
CA LEU A 46 -1.67 1.64 -4.23
C LEU A 46 -2.20 1.27 -5.63
N LEU A 47 -3.18 2.01 -6.17
CA LEU A 47 -3.79 1.70 -7.48
C LEU A 47 -3.36 2.64 -8.59
N ARG A 48 -3.05 3.91 -8.27
CA ARG A 48 -2.66 4.93 -9.24
C ARG A 48 -1.39 5.68 -8.79
N PRO A 49 -0.31 4.94 -8.44
CA PRO A 49 0.94 5.54 -7.97
C PRO A 49 1.50 6.52 -9.01
N GLN A 50 1.96 7.68 -8.56
CA GLN A 50 2.56 8.70 -9.41
C GLN A 50 4.09 8.59 -9.42
N GLY A 51 4.69 8.09 -8.33
CA GLY A 51 6.13 7.94 -8.21
C GLY A 51 6.66 6.73 -9.00
N ALA A 52 7.67 6.95 -9.84
CA ALA A 52 8.32 5.88 -10.61
C ALA A 52 8.83 4.75 -9.71
N ARG A 53 9.37 5.09 -8.53
CA ARG A 53 9.86 4.10 -7.55
C ARG A 53 8.73 3.27 -6.94
N THR A 54 7.60 3.90 -6.63
CA THR A 54 6.42 3.22 -6.09
C THR A 54 5.80 2.30 -7.14
N GLN A 55 5.70 2.76 -8.39
CA GLN A 55 5.27 1.96 -9.53
C GLN A 55 6.15 0.73 -9.76
N ASP A 56 7.47 0.89 -9.73
CA ASP A 56 8.42 -0.23 -9.84
C ASP A 56 8.24 -1.26 -8.72
N PHE A 57 8.08 -0.79 -7.48
CA PHE A 57 7.86 -1.66 -6.34
C PHE A 57 6.53 -2.43 -6.45
N LEU A 58 5.43 -1.72 -6.69
CA LEU A 58 4.11 -2.34 -6.79
C LEU A 58 4.02 -3.33 -7.95
N ARG A 59 4.67 -3.05 -9.09
CA ARG A 59 4.76 -4.03 -10.20
C ARG A 59 5.41 -5.34 -9.79
N ARG A 60 6.46 -5.32 -8.98
CA ARG A 60 7.14 -6.54 -8.51
C ARG A 60 6.31 -7.31 -7.50
N VAL A 61 5.68 -6.58 -6.57
CA VAL A 61 4.89 -7.18 -5.49
C VAL A 61 3.56 -7.73 -6.00
N LEU A 62 2.86 -6.99 -6.86
CA LEU A 62 1.55 -7.38 -7.40
C LEU A 62 1.66 -8.27 -8.65
N GLY A 63 2.74 -8.12 -9.44
CA GLY A 63 2.97 -8.92 -10.64
C GLY A 63 3.35 -10.37 -10.37
N THR A 64 3.76 -10.71 -9.14
CA THR A 64 4.12 -12.09 -8.76
C THR A 64 2.87 -12.97 -8.49
N SER A 65 1.67 -12.39 -8.43
CA SER A 65 0.41 -13.15 -8.30
C SER A 65 -0.34 -13.38 -9.62
N ALA A 66 0.25 -13.01 -10.76
CA ALA A 66 -0.37 -13.15 -12.09
C ALA A 66 0.21 -14.28 -12.96
N SER A 67 1.00 -15.21 -12.41
CA SER A 67 1.40 -16.44 -13.14
C SER A 67 0.42 -17.58 -12.84
N GLY A 68 -0.69 -17.60 -13.55
CA GLY A 68 -1.71 -18.63 -13.39
C GLY A 68 -2.85 -18.64 -14.40
N THR A 69 -2.68 -18.12 -15.63
CA THR A 69 -3.48 -18.54 -16.81
C THR A 69 -2.85 -17.96 -18.08
N GLY A 70 -2.51 -18.83 -19.03
CA GLY A 70 -1.94 -18.49 -20.34
C GLY A 70 -1.18 -19.66 -20.92
#